data_AF-A0A023DI99-F1
#
_entry.id   AF-A0A023DI99-F1
#
_cell.length_a   1.000
_cell.length_b   1.000
_cell.length_c   1.000
_cell.angle_alpha   90.00
_cell.angle_beta   90.00
_cell.angle_gamma   90.00
#
_symmetry.space_group_name_H-M   'P 1'
#
loop_
_entity.id
_entity.type
_entity.pdbx_description
1 polymer ?
#
loop_
_entity_poly.entity_id
_entity_poly.type
_entity_poly.pdbx_seq_one_letter_code
_entity_poly.pdbx_strand_id
1 'polypeptide(L)'
;MKVVYAVTEEQEEYMNYLVRYFYTNIFPYYFADEQIQEFEKLRILLLDGEHVTYNGTMKEAFQIISALQSLITIIEYIGENGDYERYRYLFERNIDILRRYGITFPFMIEQFANKRRYPCSAYFPSSSKWLM
;
A
#
# COMPACT_ATOMS: atom_id res chain seq x y z
N MET A 1 28.76 -14.24 -14.17
CA MET A 1 28.17 -13.07 -13.50
C MET A 1 26.74 -12.92 -13.97
N LYS A 2 25.75 -12.89 -13.06
CA LYS A 2 24.39 -12.45 -13.40
C LYS A 2 24.41 -10.93 -13.33
N VAL A 3 24.15 -10.25 -14.44
CA VAL A 3 23.95 -8.80 -14.45
C VAL A 3 22.64 -8.53 -13.72
N VAL A 4 22.69 -7.75 -12.64
CA VAL A 4 21.51 -7.31 -11.88
C VAL A 4 21.32 -5.84 -12.19
N TYR A 5 20.12 -5.47 -12.63
CA TYR A 5 19.77 -4.08 -12.91
C TYR A 5 19.34 -3.38 -11.63
N ALA A 6 19.93 -2.22 -11.37
CA ALA A 6 19.43 -1.31 -10.34
C ALA A 6 18.03 -0.81 -10.70
N VAL A 7 17.25 -0.48 -9.68
CA VAL A 7 15.97 0.22 -9.81
C VAL A 7 16.19 1.59 -10.43
N THR A 8 15.23 2.07 -11.21
CA THR A 8 15.24 3.43 -11.72
C THR A 8 14.60 4.39 -10.71
N GLU A 9 15.02 5.66 -10.72
CA GLU A 9 14.42 6.72 -9.91
C GLU A 9 12.88 6.76 -10.08
N GLU A 10 12.39 6.69 -11.32
CA GLU A 10 10.96 6.62 -11.63
C GLU A 10 10.24 5.44 -10.94
N GLN A 11 10.89 4.29 -10.78
CA GLN A 11 10.29 3.13 -10.12
C GLN A 11 10.23 3.33 -8.60
N GLU A 12 11.26 3.94 -7.99
CA GLU A 12 11.23 4.33 -6.57
C GLU A 12 10.17 5.39 -6.30
N GLU A 13 10.11 6.43 -7.13
CA GLU A 13 9.05 7.45 -7.07
C GLU A 13 7.66 6.83 -7.18
N TYR A 14 7.48 5.87 -8.09
CA TYR A 14 6.21 5.20 -8.25
C TYR A 14 5.83 4.34 -7.04
N MET A 15 6.78 3.61 -6.44
CA MET A 15 6.53 2.89 -5.19
C MET A 15 6.11 3.84 -4.07
N ASN A 16 6.82 4.96 -3.90
CA ASN A 16 6.50 5.99 -2.92
C ASN A 16 5.11 6.60 -3.16
N TYR A 17 4.75 6.81 -4.43
CA TYR A 17 3.41 7.24 -4.82
C TYR A 17 2.34 6.24 -4.38
N LEU A 18 2.53 4.94 -4.60
CA LEU A 18 1.57 3.91 -4.20
C LEU A 18 1.42 3.84 -2.68
N VAL A 19 2.53 3.89 -1.94
CA VAL A 19 2.49 3.96 -0.46
C VAL A 19 1.72 5.18 0.00
N ARG A 20 2.00 6.35 -0.57
CA ARG A 20 1.26 7.57 -0.26
C ARG A 20 -0.23 7.44 -0.55
N TYR A 21 -0.59 6.80 -1.67
CA TYR A 21 -1.98 6.55 -2.02
C TYR A 21 -2.70 5.71 -0.94
N PHE A 22 -2.03 4.71 -0.34
CA PHE A 22 -2.62 4.01 0.81
C PHE A 22 -2.98 4.96 1.94
N TYR A 23 -2.06 5.84 2.34
CA TYR A 23 -2.27 6.75 3.45
C TYR A 23 -3.29 7.87 3.15
N THR A 24 -3.39 8.34 1.91
CA THR A 24 -4.24 9.50 1.58
C THR A 24 -5.59 9.13 0.96
N ASN A 25 -5.70 7.95 0.33
CA ASN A 25 -6.86 7.57 -0.48
C ASN A 25 -7.49 6.24 -0.06
N ILE A 26 -6.79 5.40 0.71
CA ILE A 26 -7.34 4.11 1.18
C ILE A 26 -7.62 4.17 2.68
N PHE A 27 -6.58 4.24 3.52
CA PHE A 27 -6.71 4.13 4.98
C PHE A 27 -7.73 5.09 5.60
N PRO A 28 -7.86 6.36 5.16
CA PRO A 28 -8.86 7.29 5.70
C PRO A 28 -10.31 6.79 5.59
N TYR A 29 -10.61 5.88 4.66
CA TYR A 29 -11.94 5.31 4.49
C TYR A 29 -12.25 4.15 5.44
N TYR A 30 -11.24 3.61 6.12
CA TYR A 30 -11.38 2.38 6.94
C TYR A 30 -10.95 2.60 8.40
N PHE A 31 -9.94 3.44 8.63
CA PHE A 31 -9.31 3.67 9.92
C PHE A 31 -9.52 5.11 10.41
N ALA A 32 -9.43 5.33 11.73
CA ALA A 32 -9.42 6.67 12.31
C ALA A 32 -8.01 7.28 12.23
N ASP A 33 -7.91 8.60 12.28
CA ASP A 33 -6.64 9.32 12.13
C ASP A 33 -5.60 8.89 13.17
N GLU A 34 -6.00 8.61 14.40
CA GLU A 34 -5.10 8.14 15.46
C GLU A 34 -4.49 6.77 15.12
N GLN A 35 -5.25 5.91 14.44
CA GLN A 35 -4.74 4.61 13.98
C GLN A 35 -3.76 4.79 12.81
N ILE A 36 -4.08 5.69 11.87
CA ILE A 36 -3.22 5.96 10.72
C ILE A 36 -1.89 6.58 11.19
N GLN A 37 -1.92 7.47 12.19
CA GLN A 37 -0.72 8.01 12.84
C GLN A 37 0.13 6.90 13.47
N GLU A 38 -0.51 5.90 14.09
CA GLU A 38 0.21 4.76 14.65
C GLU A 38 0.84 3.89 13.55
N PHE A 39 0.17 3.75 12.40
CA PHE A 39 0.73 3.03 11.24
C PHE A 39 2.02 3.69 10.73
N GLU A 40 2.08 5.02 10.69
CA GLU A 40 3.29 5.76 10.35
C GLU A 40 4.42 5.50 11.36
N LYS A 41 4.12 5.52 12.67
CA LYS A 41 5.11 5.22 13.73
C LYS A 41 5.63 3.79 13.64
N LEU A 42 4.73 2.84 13.34
CA LEU A 42 5.03 1.43 13.15
C LEU A 42 5.67 1.14 11.79
N ARG A 43 5.86 2.17 10.94
CA ARG A 43 6.45 2.04 9.60
C ARG A 43 5.72 1.04 8.71
N ILE A 44 4.39 0.99 8.80
CA ILE A 44 3.56 0.18 7.91
C ILE A 44 3.73 0.71 6.48
N LEU A 45 3.95 -0.21 5.52
CA LEU A 45 4.25 0.10 4.11
C LEU A 45 5.51 0.95 3.87
N LEU A 46 6.37 1.16 4.88
CA LEU A 46 7.60 1.91 4.65
C LEU A 46 8.58 1.05 3.84
N LEU A 47 9.19 1.68 2.83
CA LEU A 47 10.16 1.07 1.92
C LEU A 47 11.61 1.29 2.37
N ASP A 48 11.81 2.09 3.42
CA ASP A 48 13.12 2.46 3.96
C ASP A 48 13.30 1.98 5.41
N GLY A 49 14.37 1.25 5.69
CA GLY A 49 14.71 0.90 7.08
C GLY A 49 15.68 -0.27 7.23
N GLU A 50 16.20 -0.42 8.44
CA GLU A 50 17.21 -1.43 8.82
C GLU A 50 16.70 -2.88 8.68
N HIS A 51 15.39 -3.07 8.52
CA HIS A 51 14.74 -4.38 8.37
C HIS A 51 14.16 -4.64 6.97
N VAL A 52 14.28 -3.68 6.06
CA VAL A 52 13.82 -3.85 4.67
C VAL A 52 14.89 -4.64 3.90
N THR A 53 14.48 -5.72 3.24
CA THR A 53 15.39 -6.58 2.43
C THR A 53 15.43 -6.19 0.96
N TYR A 54 14.72 -5.12 0.58
CA TYR A 54 14.78 -4.52 -0.74
C TYR A 54 16.20 -4.00 -1.02
N ASN A 55 16.84 -4.53 -2.06
CA ASN A 55 18.23 -4.23 -2.39
C ASN A 55 18.36 -3.22 -3.53
N GLY A 56 17.28 -2.47 -3.83
CA GLY A 56 17.31 -1.50 -4.92
C GLY A 56 17.40 -2.14 -6.31
N THR A 57 16.93 -3.38 -6.50
CA THR A 57 16.95 -4.01 -7.82
C THR A 57 15.64 -3.76 -8.57
N MET A 58 15.72 -3.60 -9.89
CA MET A 58 14.54 -3.36 -10.74
C MET A 58 13.51 -4.50 -10.63
N LYS A 59 13.97 -5.75 -10.50
CA LYS A 59 13.08 -6.90 -10.37
C LYS A 59 12.30 -6.86 -9.07
N GLU A 60 12.96 -6.54 -7.96
CA GLU A 60 12.31 -6.44 -6.66
C GLU A 60 11.32 -5.28 -6.63
N ALA A 61 11.72 -4.12 -7.17
CA ALA A 61 10.85 -2.94 -7.29
C ALA A 61 9.58 -3.28 -8.08
N PHE A 62 9.71 -3.95 -9.23
CA PHE A 62 8.55 -4.36 -10.03
C PHE A 62 7.60 -5.29 -9.26
N GLN A 63 8.13 -6.21 -8.45
CA GLN A 63 7.31 -7.12 -7.65
C GLN A 63 6.58 -6.39 -6.51
N ILE A 64 7.26 -5.45 -5.85
CA ILE A 64 6.66 -4.59 -4.82
C ILE A 64 5.56 -3.72 -5.43
N ILE A 65 5.84 -3.03 -6.54
CA ILE A 65 4.87 -2.21 -7.28
C ILE A 65 3.64 -3.04 -7.63
N SER A 66 3.84 -4.21 -8.24
CA SER A 66 2.75 -5.09 -8.66
C SER A 66 1.89 -5.54 -7.46
N ALA A 67 2.53 -5.83 -6.33
CA ALA A 67 1.83 -6.23 -5.11
C ALA A 67 1.02 -5.08 -4.50
N LEU A 68 1.61 -3.88 -4.40
CA LEU A 68 0.93 -2.68 -3.91
C LEU A 68 -0.27 -2.32 -4.79
N GLN A 69 -0.08 -2.26 -6.12
CA GLN A 69 -1.18 -2.00 -7.06
C GLN A 69 -2.29 -3.04 -6.95
N SER A 70 -1.95 -4.32 -6.87
CA SER A 70 -2.94 -5.39 -6.73
C SER A 70 -3.74 -5.24 -5.44
N LEU A 71 -3.09 -4.91 -4.32
CA LEU A 71 -3.78 -4.65 -3.06
C LEU A 71 -4.70 -3.43 -3.16
N ILE A 72 -4.26 -2.34 -3.78
CA ILE A 72 -5.09 -1.15 -4.03
C ILE A 72 -6.36 -1.54 -4.80
N THR A 73 -6.20 -2.21 -5.95
CA THR A 73 -7.33 -2.63 -6.79
C THR A 73 -8.30 -3.55 -6.05
N ILE A 74 -7.77 -4.52 -5.29
CA ILE A 74 -8.60 -5.43 -4.50
C ILE A 74 -9.39 -4.67 -3.43
N ILE A 75 -8.72 -3.79 -2.66
CA ILE A 75 -9.34 -3.02 -1.58
C ILE A 75 -10.42 -2.08 -2.13
N GLU A 76 -10.17 -1.41 -3.24
CA GLU A 76 -11.15 -0.53 -3.88
C GLU A 76 -12.37 -1.31 -4.37
N TYR A 77 -12.16 -2.44 -5.04
CA TYR A 77 -13.24 -3.31 -5.50
C TYR A 77 -14.11 -3.80 -4.34
N ILE A 78 -13.47 -4.27 -3.27
CA ILE A 78 -14.16 -4.78 -2.07
C ILE A 78 -14.92 -3.66 -1.36
N GLY A 79 -14.32 -2.48 -1.23
CA GLY A 79 -14.96 -1.34 -0.59
C GLY A 79 -16.23 -0.86 -1.32
N GLU A 80 -16.34 -1.14 -2.62
CA GLU A 80 -17.52 -0.81 -3.43
C GLU A 80 -18.56 -1.95 -3.49
N ASN A 81 -18.10 -3.20 -3.60
CA ASN A 81 -18.98 -4.34 -3.89
C ASN A 81 -19.28 -5.23 -2.67
N GLY A 82 -18.47 -5.16 -1.62
CA GLY A 82 -18.61 -5.95 -0.39
C GLY A 82 -18.21 -7.43 -0.48
N ASP A 83 -17.91 -7.95 -1.68
CA ASP A 83 -17.47 -9.34 -1.89
C ASP A 83 -15.93 -9.48 -1.79
N TYR A 84 -15.45 -9.79 -0.58
CA TYR A 84 -14.03 -9.99 -0.30
C TYR A 84 -13.56 -11.45 -0.41
N GLU A 85 -14.45 -12.43 -0.25
CA GLU A 85 -14.05 -13.84 -0.20
C GLU A 85 -13.41 -14.30 -1.50
N ARG A 86 -13.92 -13.83 -2.64
CA ARG A 86 -13.35 -14.14 -3.96
C ARG A 86 -11.90 -13.68 -4.12
N TYR A 87 -11.49 -12.64 -3.40
CA TYR A 87 -10.18 -12.01 -3.53
C TYR A 87 -9.23 -12.27 -2.35
N ARG A 88 -9.69 -12.97 -1.31
CA ARG A 88 -8.90 -13.34 -0.12
C ARG A 88 -7.53 -13.92 -0.47
N TYR A 89 -7.51 -14.96 -1.31
CA TYR A 89 -6.27 -15.60 -1.71
C TYR A 89 -5.30 -14.64 -2.44
N LEU A 90 -5.82 -13.77 -3.31
CA LEU A 90 -4.98 -12.80 -4.03
C LEU A 90 -4.44 -11.74 -3.09
N PHE A 91 -5.24 -11.29 -2.13
CA PHE A 91 -4.83 -10.33 -1.11
C PHE A 91 -3.70 -10.88 -0.24
N GLU A 92 -3.89 -12.07 0.33
CA GLU A 92 -2.89 -12.77 1.16
C GLU A 92 -1.59 -13.03 0.38
N ARG A 93 -1.69 -13.47 -0.88
CA ARG A 93 -0.52 -13.66 -1.74
C ARG A 93 0.28 -12.38 -1.93
N ASN A 94 -0.38 -11.24 -2.09
CA ASN A 94 0.31 -9.95 -2.26
C ASN A 94 0.94 -9.46 -0.94
N ILE A 95 0.30 -9.70 0.21
CA ILE A 95 0.92 -9.47 1.52
C ILE A 95 2.18 -10.31 1.67
N ASP A 96 2.15 -11.58 1.29
CA ASP A 96 3.31 -12.46 1.36
C ASP A 96 4.45 -11.99 0.46
N ILE A 97 4.16 -11.39 -0.70
CA ILE A 97 5.17 -10.77 -1.56
C ILE A 97 5.82 -9.59 -0.84
N LEU A 98 5.03 -8.68 -0.26
CA LEU A 98 5.55 -7.54 0.49
C LEU A 98 6.40 -7.98 1.70
N ARG A 99 5.93 -8.99 2.45
CA ARG A 99 6.65 -9.53 3.61
C ARG A 99 8.02 -10.10 3.24
N ARG A 100 8.17 -10.73 2.07
CA ARG A 100 9.48 -11.24 1.59
C ARG A 100 10.50 -10.12 1.40
N TYR A 101 10.03 -8.91 1.14
CA TYR A 101 10.85 -7.70 1.00
C TYR A 101 10.99 -6.89 2.30
N GLY A 102 10.52 -7.42 3.43
CA GLY A 102 10.55 -6.74 4.73
C GLY A 102 9.50 -5.64 4.86
N ILE A 103 8.57 -5.53 3.91
CA ILE A 103 7.50 -4.52 3.93
C ILE A 103 6.33 -5.07 4.74
N THR A 104 5.96 -4.35 5.79
CA THR A 104 4.89 -4.78 6.69
C THR A 104 3.54 -4.25 6.23
N PHE A 105 2.59 -5.16 6.02
CA PHE A 105 1.18 -4.87 5.76
C PHE A 105 0.32 -5.79 6.64
N PRO A 106 0.07 -5.41 7.90
CA PRO A 106 -0.48 -6.30 8.93
C PRO A 106 -2.02 -6.24 8.96
N PHE A 107 -2.65 -6.18 7.80
CA PHE A 107 -4.09 -6.04 7.68
C PHE A 107 -4.74 -7.29 7.13
N MET A 108 -5.95 -7.57 7.60
CA MET A 108 -6.80 -8.62 7.08
C MET A 108 -7.80 -8.03 6.07
N ILE A 109 -8.21 -8.84 5.09
CA ILE A 109 -9.06 -8.37 3.99
C ILE A 109 -10.43 -7.86 4.48
N GLU A 110 -10.95 -8.43 5.57
CA GLU A 110 -12.23 -8.09 6.20
C GLU A 110 -12.26 -6.64 6.70
N GLN A 111 -11.10 -6.08 7.07
CA GLN A 111 -11.00 -4.69 7.52
C GLN A 111 -11.38 -3.71 6.40
N PHE A 112 -11.29 -4.15 5.14
CA PHE A 112 -11.62 -3.35 3.95
C PHE A 112 -13.03 -3.62 3.41
N ALA A 113 -13.82 -4.50 4.04
CA ALA A 113 -15.18 -4.81 3.60
C ALA A 113 -16.18 -3.66 3.88
N ASN A 114 -15.89 -2.80 4.85
CA ASN A 114 -16.81 -1.75 5.31
C ASN A 114 -16.23 -0.35 5.04
N LYS A 115 -16.26 0.09 3.78
CA LYS A 115 -15.82 1.42 3.37
C LYS A 115 -16.76 2.50 3.92
N ARG A 116 -16.21 3.47 4.66
CA ARG A 116 -16.98 4.65 5.13
C ARG A 116 -17.34 5.53 3.93
N ARG A 117 -18.60 5.99 3.81
CA ARG A 117 -19.03 6.84 2.68
C ARG A 117 -18.50 8.27 2.74
N TYR A 118 -18.43 8.84 3.95
CA TYR A 118 -18.01 10.22 4.19
C TYR A 118 -17.02 10.29 5.35
N PRO A 119 -15.81 9.73 5.18
CA PRO A 119 -14.76 9.92 6.18
C PRO A 119 -14.36 11.40 6.27
N CYS A 120 -14.13 11.87 7.50
CA CYS A 120 -13.39 13.10 7.75
C CYS A 120 -12.03 12.69 8.32
N SER A 121 -10.95 13.05 7.63
CA SER A 121 -9.59 12.66 8.00
C SER A 121 -8.61 13.75 7.63
N ALA A 122 -7.64 14.00 8.51
CA ALA A 122 -6.52 14.91 8.27
C ALA A 122 -5.57 14.40 7.16
N TYR A 123 -5.66 13.12 6.80
CA TYR A 123 -4.85 12.51 5.75
C TYR A 123 -5.36 12.76 4.33
N PHE A 124 -6.59 13.27 4.18
CA PHE A 124 -7.06 13.64 2.85
C PHE A 124 -6.21 14.78 2.28
N PRO A 125 -5.82 14.70 1.00
CA PRO A 125 -5.12 15.80 0.37
C PRO A 125 -6.02 17.03 0.38
N SER A 126 -5.45 18.19 0.74
CA SER A 126 -6.15 19.47 0.64
C SER A 126 -6.70 19.65 -0.78
N SER A 127 -7.99 19.96 -0.90
CA SER A 127 -8.68 20.08 -2.20
C SER A 127 -8.00 21.06 -3.18
N SER A 128 -7.19 22.00 -2.67
CA SER A 128 -6.36 22.93 -3.44
C SER A 128 -5.22 22.30 -4.25
N LYS A 129 -4.86 21.03 -4.01
CA LYS A 129 -3.73 20.36 -4.70
C LYS A 129 -4.11 19.69 -6.03
N TRP A 130 -5.39 19.67 -6.39
CA TRP A 130 -5.91 19.11 -7.66
C TRP A 130 -6.08 20.16 -8.77
N LEU A 131 -5.74 21.43 -8.50
CA LEU A 131 -5.90 22.56 -9.42
C LEU A 131 -4.57 23.04 -10.04
N MET A 132 -3.52 22.21 -10.06
CA MET A 132 -2.27 22.50 -10.78
C MET A 132 -1.99 21.46 -11.86
#